data_AF-A0A6G3QPW2-F1
#
_entry.id   AF-A0A6G3QPW2-F1
#
_cell.length_a   1.000
_cell.length_b   1.000
_cell.length_c   1.000
_cell.angle_alpha   90.00
_cell.angle_beta   90.00
_cell.angle_gamma   90.00
#
_symmetry.space_group_name_H-M   'P 1'
#
loop_
_entity.id
_entity.type
_entity.pdbx_description
1 polymer ?
#
loop_
_entity_poly.entity_id
_entity_poly.type
_entity_poly.pdbx_seq_one_letter_code
_entity_poly.pdbx_strand_id
1 'polypeptide(L)' 'LLLARTPDGADRLDRALADLARHVPGFAAAVAGWLADAPREWAPLVGTNTRRTVEDVVGTSVPA' A
#
# COMPACT_ATOMS: atom_id res chain seq x y z
N LEU A 1 -1.80 -6.58 13.97
CA LEU A 1 -1.73 -7.58 12.88
C LEU A 1 -0.73 -8.66 13.23
N LEU A 2 -1.14 -9.93 13.27
CA LEU A 2 -0.25 -11.04 13.66
C LEU A 2 0.91 -11.25 12.66
N LEU A 3 0.66 -10.97 11.37
CA LEU A 3 1.68 -11.08 10.32
C LEU A 3 2.83 -10.07 10.50
N ALA A 4 2.54 -8.84 10.94
CA ALA A 4 3.56 -7.81 11.16
C ALA A 4 4.41 -8.02 12.44
N ARG A 5 4.21 -9.14 13.17
CA ARG A 5 4.97 -9.43 14.39
C ARG A 5 6.35 -10.03 14.11
N THR A 6 6.60 -10.45 12.87
CA THR A 6 7.88 -10.98 12.40
C THR A 6 8.32 -10.23 11.15
N PRO A 7 9.64 -10.05 10.92
CA PRO A 7 10.14 -9.43 9.70
C PRO A 7 9.63 -10.14 8.44
N ASP A 8 9.70 -11.48 8.41
CA ASP A 8 9.20 -12.28 7.27
C ASP A 8 7.71 -12.07 7.00
N GLY A 9 6.90 -12.00 8.07
CA GLY A 9 5.47 -11.77 7.93
C GLY A 9 5.14 -10.34 7.49
N ALA A 10 5.94 -9.34 7.89
CA ALA A 10 5.82 -7.97 7.42
C ALA A 10 6.18 -7.88 5.93
N ASP A 11 7.26 -8.53 5.49
CA ASP A 11 7.68 -8.56 4.08
C ASP A 11 6.69 -9.32 3.18
N ARG A 12 6.06 -10.38 3.70
CA ARG A 12 4.99 -11.07 2.97
C ARG A 12 3.74 -10.22 2.85
N LEU A 13 3.34 -9.53 3.92
CA LEU A 13 2.20 -8.62 3.90
C LEU A 13 2.43 -7.47 2.92
N ASP A 14 3.61 -6.84 2.96
CA ASP A 14 3.97 -5.76 2.03
C ASP A 14 3.93 -6.22 0.56
N ARG A 15 4.48 -7.39 0.25
CA ARG A 15 4.41 -7.93 -1.12
C ARG A 15 2.99 -8.21 -1.57
N ALA A 16 2.14 -8.75 -0.71
CA ALA A 16 0.75 -9.04 -1.05
C ALA A 16 -0.07 -7.76 -1.29
N LEU A 17 0.15 -6.72 -0.47
CA LEU A 17 -0.51 -5.42 -0.62
C LEU A 17 -0.03 -4.69 -1.88
N ALA A 18 1.28 -4.75 -2.19
CA ALA A 18 1.83 -4.21 -3.43
C ALA A 18 1.26 -4.91 -4.67
N ASP A 19 1.16 -6.24 -4.64
CA ASP A 19 0.57 -7.01 -5.74
C ASP A 19 -0.91 -6.65 -5.95
N LEU A 20 -1.68 -6.50 -4.87
CA LEU A 20 -3.08 -6.08 -4.95
C LEU A 20 -3.23 -4.66 -5.52
N ALA A 21 -2.38 -3.72 -5.08
CA ALA A 21 -2.38 -2.35 -5.59
C ALA A 21 -2.04 -2.27 -7.08
N ARG A 22 -1.19 -3.16 -7.58
CA ARG A 22 -0.86 -3.25 -9.00
C ARG A 22 -2.04 -3.73 -9.85
N HIS A 23 -2.79 -4.71 -9.36
CA HIS A 23 -3.86 -5.35 -10.12
C HIS A 23 -5.22 -4.67 -9.94
N VAL A 24 -5.41 -3.89 -8.87
CA VAL A 24 -6.68 -3.24 -8.55
C VAL A 24 -6.46 -1.74 -8.31
N PRO A 25 -6.61 -0.88 -9.34
CA PRO A 25 -6.37 0.56 -9.20
C PRO A 25 -7.23 1.22 -8.11
N GLY A 26 -8.47 0.76 -7.91
CA GLY A 26 -9.34 1.24 -6.83
C GLY A 26 -8.81 0.91 -5.43
N PHE A 27 -8.06 -0.18 -5.28
CA PHE A 27 -7.37 -0.49 -4.03
C PHE A 27 -6.20 0.45 -3.80
N ALA A 28 -5.40 0.73 -4.84
CA ALA A 28 -4.32 1.71 -4.75
C ALA A 28 -4.85 3.09 -4.34
N ALA A 29 -5.96 3.53 -4.94
CA ALA A 29 -6.62 4.78 -4.57
C ALA A 29 -7.13 4.79 -3.12
N ALA A 30 -7.71 3.68 -2.64
CA ALA A 30 -8.16 3.56 -1.24
C ALA A 30 -6.98 3.65 -0.26
N VAL A 31 -5.88 2.95 -0.54
CA VAL A 31 -4.67 2.99 0.30
C VAL A 31 -4.07 4.39 0.31
N ALA A 32 -4.00 5.07 -0.84
CA ALA A 32 -3.57 6.46 -0.91
C ALA A 32 -4.47 7.39 -0.08
N GLY A 33 -5.79 7.19 -0.14
CA GLY A 33 -6.76 7.92 0.67
C GLY A 33 -6.56 7.71 2.17
N TRP A 34 -6.39 6.47 2.62
CA TRP A 34 -6.13 6.16 4.03
C TRP A 34 -4.81 6.76 4.52
N LEU A 35 -3.76 6.70 3.69
CA LEU A 35 -2.46 7.31 4.00
C LEU A 35 -2.54 8.84 4.08
N ALA A 36 -3.40 9.48 3.30
CA ALA A 36 -3.64 10.92 3.37
C ALA A 36 -4.48 11.32 4.59
N ASP A 37 -5.52 10.54 4.91
CA ASP A 37 -6.48 10.85 5.97
C ASP A 37 -5.92 10.57 7.37
N ALA A 38 -5.25 9.43 7.56
CA ALA A 38 -4.68 9.02 8.86
C ALA A 38 -3.26 8.43 8.71
N PRO A 39 -2.26 9.24 8.32
CA PRO A 39 -0.91 8.77 8.01
C PRO A 39 -0.25 8.03 9.17
N ARG A 40 -0.49 8.45 10.43
CA ARG A 40 0.10 7.81 11.61
C ARG A 40 -0.44 6.41 11.88
N GLU A 41 -1.67 6.13 11.46
CA GLU A 41 -2.33 4.85 11.68
C GLU A 41 -2.00 3.86 10.56
N TRP A 42 -1.97 4.34 9.31
CA TRP A 42 -1.81 3.49 8.13
C TRP A 42 -0.36 3.33 7.68
N ALA A 43 0.51 4.33 7.86
CA ALA A 43 1.91 4.22 7.43
C ALA A 43 2.68 3.05 8.09
N PRO A 44 2.47 2.69 9.37
CA PRO A 44 3.12 1.52 9.96
C PRO A 44 2.63 0.18 9.40
N LEU A 45 1.46 0.17 8.73
CA LEU A 45 0.84 -1.03 8.16
C LEU A 45 1.19 -1.22 6.69
N VAL A 46 1.64 -0.15 6.02
CA VAL A 46 1.98 -0.13 4.60
C VAL A 46 3.50 -0.15 4.45
N GLY A 47 4.03 -1.25 3.90
CA GLY A 47 5.46 -1.38 3.65
C GLY A 47 5.92 -0.60 2.40
N THR A 48 7.23 -0.57 2.20
CA THR A 48 7.88 0.23 1.16
C THR A 48 7.44 -0.17 -0.26
N ASN A 49 7.25 -1.47 -0.55
CA ASN A 49 6.84 -1.90 -1.89
C ASN A 49 5.40 -1.50 -2.19
N THR A 50 4.52 -1.61 -1.19
CA THR A 50 3.12 -1.16 -1.31
C THR A 50 3.09 0.33 -1.58
N ARG A 51 3.86 1.12 -0.82
CA ARG A 51 3.92 2.58 -0.96
C ARG A 51 4.36 3.01 -2.36
N ARG A 52 5.47 2.45 -2.86
CA ARG A 52 5.94 2.72 -4.22
C ARG A 52 4.90 2.33 -5.27
N THR A 53 4.30 1.15 -5.14
CA THR A 53 3.31 0.69 -6.12
C THR A 53 2.07 1.56 -6.14
N VAL A 54 1.61 2.02 -4.98
CA VAL A 54 0.49 2.95 -4.87
C VAL A 54 0.83 4.30 -5.49
N GLU A 55 2.00 4.87 -5.19
CA GLU A 55 2.48 6.12 -5.79
C GLU A 55 2.59 6.01 -7.31
N ASP A 56 3.14 4.90 -7.83
CA ASP A 56 3.26 4.62 -9.26
C ASP A 56 1.88 4.50 -9.93
N VAL A 57 0.96 3.72 -9.36
CA VAL A 57 -0.37 3.47 -9.93
C VAL A 57 -1.21 4.75 -9.87
N VAL A 58 -1.21 5.47 -8.75
CA VAL A 58 -1.96 6.73 -8.60
C VAL A 58 -1.39 7.80 -9.52
N GLY A 59 -0.06 7.95 -9.59
CA GLY A 59 0.61 8.87 -10.50
C GLY A 59 0.40 8.54 -11.98
N THR A 60 0.27 7.26 -12.33
CA THR A 60 -0.06 6.81 -13.70
C THR A 60 -1.56 6.94 -14.01
N SER A 61 -2.42 6.82 -13.01
CA SER A 61 -3.88 6.95 -13.13
C SER A 61 -4.37 8.39 -13.29
N VAL A 62 -3.46 9.36 -13.45
CA VAL A 62 -3.77 10.70 -13.94
C VAL A 62 -3.61 10.76 -15.47
N PRO A 63 -4.68 10.53 -16.24
CA PRO A 63 -4.87 11.19 -17.53
C PRO A 63 -6.00 12.23 -17.43
N ALA A 64 -5.68 13.46 -17.85
CA ALA A 64 -6.53 14.60 -18.28
C ALA A 64 -7.77 14.98 -17.44
#